data_AF-A0A941GDS3-F1
#
_entry.id   AF-A0A941GDS3-F1
#
_cell.length_a   1.000
_cell.length_b   1.000
_cell.length_c   1.000
_cell.angle_alpha   90.00
_cell.angle_beta   90.00
_cell.angle_gamma   90.00
#
_symmetry.space_group_name_H-M   'P 1'
#
loop_
_entity.id
_entity.type
_entity.pdbx_description
1 polymer ?
#
loop_
_entity_poly.entity_id
_entity_poly.type
_entity_poly.pdbx_seq_one_letter_code
_entity_poly.pdbx_strand_id
1 'polypeptide(L)'
;SIETLLHALLPHAVVAHLHEIDALVHLVQKDCERLLQERLGDACEWVLVDYHKPGAPLAAAVARQLKDRPDANVVFLRNHGVVIGAKAVEDVDALLSLLTTRLRTSTRETGRPRVAPSSHDVEAMKNQSYILLQDETLTELVHDHDLYARLDHSWALYPDHVVFLGPTAQTYESVADCLDRMPKHQDLGYPIFIRDVGIFVPEAFNRARHEQLRCYYDVLARLTPDALTTT
;
A
#
# COMPACT_ATOMS: atom_id res chain seq x y z
N SER A 1 -6.06 -1.95 -19.30
CA SER A 1 -5.74 -1.14 -18.11
C SER A 1 -6.57 0.13 -18.17
N ILE A 2 -7.14 0.62 -17.07
CA ILE A 2 -7.77 1.95 -17.03
C ILE A 2 -6.74 3.08 -17.22
N GLU A 3 -5.45 2.74 -17.15
CA GLU A 3 -4.32 3.67 -17.24
C GLU A 3 -3.49 3.47 -18.51
N THR A 4 -4.10 2.92 -19.57
CA THR A 4 -3.45 2.78 -20.88
C THR A 4 -2.87 4.11 -21.39
N LEU A 5 -3.42 5.25 -20.98
CA LEU A 5 -2.86 6.57 -21.31
C LEU A 5 -1.43 6.77 -20.78
N LEU A 6 -1.07 6.23 -19.62
CA LEU A 6 0.29 6.34 -19.08
C LEU A 6 1.31 5.68 -20.02
N HIS A 7 0.94 4.54 -20.60
CA HIS A 7 1.79 3.84 -21.58
C HIS A 7 1.95 4.62 -22.89
N ALA A 8 0.96 5.43 -23.27
CA ALA A 8 1.02 6.23 -24.48
C ALA A 8 1.83 7.54 -24.33
N LEU A 9 2.07 7.99 -23.10
CA LEU A 9 2.76 9.25 -22.82
C LEU A 9 4.29 9.10 -22.84
N LEU A 10 4.80 7.95 -22.45
CA LEU A 10 6.24 7.67 -22.53
C LEU A 10 6.59 7.25 -23.97
N PRO A 11 7.61 7.85 -24.61
CA PRO A 11 8.00 7.54 -26.00
C PRO A 11 8.74 6.19 -26.14
N HIS A 12 8.66 5.35 -25.12
CA HIS A 12 9.46 4.15 -24.95
C HIS A 12 8.74 2.92 -25.54
N ALA A 13 9.49 1.96 -26.07
CA ALA A 13 8.93 0.76 -26.68
C ALA A 13 8.31 -0.19 -25.63
N VAL A 14 8.87 -0.19 -24.41
CA VAL A 14 8.35 -0.94 -23.27
C VAL A 14 8.04 0.06 -22.16
N VAL A 15 6.82 -0.03 -21.60
CA VAL A 15 6.40 0.78 -20.45
C VAL A 15 5.76 -0.15 -19.42
N ALA A 16 6.27 -0.12 -18.19
CA ALA A 16 5.73 -0.86 -17.05
C ALA A 16 5.19 0.11 -16.01
N HIS A 17 3.94 -0.09 -15.59
CA HIS A 17 3.35 0.58 -14.43
C HIS A 17 3.29 -0.43 -13.27
N LEU A 18 3.92 -0.08 -12.15
CA LEU A 18 4.10 -0.97 -11.00
C LEU A 18 3.75 -0.24 -9.70
N HIS A 19 3.15 -0.96 -8.76
CA HIS A 19 2.98 -0.54 -7.37
C HIS A 19 4.07 -1.19 -6.52
N GLU A 20 5.31 -0.83 -6.85
CA GLU A 20 6.51 -1.42 -6.25
C GLU A 20 6.66 -0.95 -4.80
N ILE A 21 6.90 -1.89 -3.89
CA ILE A 21 6.81 -1.64 -2.44
C ILE A 21 7.92 -0.71 -1.96
N ASP A 22 9.17 -0.92 -2.37
CA ASP A 22 10.28 -0.07 -1.94
C ASP A 22 10.07 1.38 -2.38
N ALA A 23 9.53 1.62 -3.58
CA ALA A 23 9.10 2.93 -4.03
C ALA A 23 7.91 3.47 -3.23
N LEU A 24 6.86 2.68 -3.02
CA LEU A 24 5.66 3.09 -2.29
C LEU A 24 5.97 3.58 -0.87
N VAL A 25 6.91 2.95 -0.17
CA VAL A 25 7.35 3.40 1.16
C VAL A 25 7.76 4.88 1.16
N HIS A 26 8.41 5.36 0.10
CA HIS A 26 8.76 6.78 -0.03
C HIS A 26 7.59 7.62 -0.56
N LEU A 27 6.87 7.12 -1.56
CA LEU A 27 5.83 7.88 -2.27
C LEU A 27 4.60 8.23 -1.41
N VAL A 28 4.40 7.53 -0.30
CA VAL A 28 3.31 7.80 0.64
C VAL A 28 3.69 8.85 1.69
N GLN A 29 4.93 9.34 1.71
CA GLN A 29 5.41 10.29 2.71
C GLN A 29 5.29 11.76 2.27
N LYS A 30 5.11 12.66 3.24
CA LYS A 30 4.97 14.12 3.01
C LYS A 30 6.19 14.76 2.36
N ASP A 31 7.37 14.20 2.55
CA ASP A 31 8.66 14.67 2.04
C ASP A 31 9.27 13.72 1.01
N CYS A 32 8.43 12.94 0.31
CA CYS A 32 8.84 11.95 -0.69
C CYS A 32 9.88 12.45 -1.72
N GLU A 33 9.75 13.68 -2.21
CA GLU A 33 10.69 14.26 -3.18
C GLU A 33 12.13 14.34 -2.62
N ARG A 34 12.27 14.80 -1.36
CA ARG A 34 13.57 14.85 -0.67
C ARG A 34 14.15 13.45 -0.50
N LEU A 35 13.32 12.50 -0.05
CA LEU A 35 13.74 11.10 0.16
C LEU A 35 14.21 10.44 -1.15
N LEU A 36 13.46 10.63 -2.24
CA LEU A 36 13.83 10.13 -3.56
C LEU A 36 15.14 10.76 -4.04
N GLN A 37 15.30 12.07 -3.91
CA GLN A 37 16.54 12.76 -4.28
C GLN A 37 17.75 12.26 -3.49
N GLU A 38 17.63 12.03 -2.18
CA GLU A 38 18.70 11.51 -1.33
C GLU A 38 19.13 10.08 -1.71
N ARG A 39 18.17 9.25 -2.13
CA ARG A 39 18.41 7.83 -2.45
C ARG A 39 18.89 7.60 -3.88
N LEU A 40 18.31 8.32 -4.83
CA LEU A 40 18.55 8.15 -6.26
C LEU A 40 19.65 9.09 -6.77
N GLY A 41 19.70 10.34 -6.28
CA GLY A 41 20.58 11.35 -6.85
C GLY A 41 20.45 11.40 -8.38
N ASP A 42 21.59 11.31 -9.06
CA ASP A 42 21.68 11.30 -10.53
C ASP A 42 21.74 9.87 -11.12
N ALA A 43 21.29 8.84 -10.38
CA ALA A 43 21.37 7.45 -10.83
C ALA A 43 20.42 7.11 -11.99
N CYS A 44 19.35 7.90 -12.18
CA CYS A 44 18.42 7.79 -13.30
C CYS A 44 17.68 9.13 -13.51
N GLU A 45 17.10 9.33 -14.70
CA GLU A 45 16.28 10.51 -15.00
C GLU A 45 14.84 10.26 -14.59
N TRP A 46 14.37 11.02 -13.60
CA TRP A 46 13.02 10.83 -13.05
C TRP A 46 12.25 12.15 -12.91
N VAL A 47 10.93 12.02 -12.87
CA VAL A 47 10.01 13.09 -12.47
C VAL A 47 9.07 12.58 -11.38
N LEU A 48 8.62 13.49 -10.51
CA LEU A 48 7.58 13.21 -9.51
C LEU A 48 6.28 13.93 -9.90
N VAL A 49 5.18 13.20 -9.83
CA VAL A 49 3.84 13.71 -10.08
C VAL A 49 3.04 13.60 -8.78
N ASP A 50 2.44 14.72 -8.37
CA ASP A 50 1.51 14.74 -7.24
C ASP A 50 0.32 13.80 -7.46
N TYR A 51 -0.35 13.44 -6.36
CA TYR A 51 -1.48 12.53 -6.44
C TYR A 51 -2.61 13.13 -7.28
N HIS A 52 -3.04 12.35 -8.27
CA HIS A 52 -4.23 12.60 -9.06
C HIS A 52 -4.99 11.29 -9.21
N LYS A 53 -6.33 11.38 -9.26
CA LYS A 53 -7.19 10.21 -9.48
C LYS A 53 -6.74 9.45 -10.75
N PRO A 54 -6.57 8.12 -10.69
CA PRO A 54 -6.22 7.30 -11.85
C PRO A 54 -7.14 7.57 -13.07
N GLY A 55 -6.54 7.61 -14.26
CA GLY A 55 -7.22 7.94 -15.52
C GLY A 55 -6.76 9.28 -16.11
N ALA A 56 -7.69 10.01 -16.74
CA ALA A 56 -7.38 11.23 -17.49
C ALA A 56 -6.69 12.36 -16.68
N PRO A 57 -7.07 12.65 -15.41
CA PRO A 57 -6.41 13.69 -14.62
C PRO A 57 -4.93 13.38 -14.37
N LEU A 58 -4.63 12.14 -13.99
CA LEU A 58 -3.27 11.65 -13.78
C LEU A 58 -2.45 11.69 -15.07
N ALA A 59 -3.01 11.19 -16.17
CA ALA A 59 -2.34 11.23 -17.47
C ALA A 59 -1.99 12.67 -17.90
N ALA A 60 -2.90 13.63 -17.70
CA ALA A 60 -2.62 15.03 -18.00
C ALA A 60 -1.50 15.63 -17.12
N ALA A 61 -1.40 15.22 -15.85
CA ALA A 61 -0.33 15.65 -14.96
C ALA A 61 1.04 15.08 -15.36
N VAL A 62 1.08 13.79 -15.67
CA VAL A 62 2.28 13.11 -16.21
C VAL A 62 2.74 13.77 -17.50
N ALA A 63 1.81 14.05 -18.43
CA ALA A 63 2.13 14.70 -19.70
C ALA A 63 2.77 16.09 -19.53
N ARG A 64 2.35 16.86 -18.52
CA ARG A 64 2.97 18.15 -18.21
C ARG A 64 4.41 17.98 -17.72
N GLN A 65 4.65 17.06 -16.79
CA GLN A 65 6.00 16.83 -16.27
C GLN A 65 6.95 16.32 -17.35
N LEU A 66 6.50 15.38 -18.19
CA LEU A 66 7.31 14.85 -19.30
C LEU A 66 7.58 15.89 -20.39
N LYS A 67 6.77 16.94 -20.51
CA LYS A 67 7.05 18.04 -21.43
C LYS A 67 8.25 18.87 -20.95
N ASP A 68 8.37 19.07 -19.63
CA ASP A 68 9.44 19.85 -19.02
C ASP A 68 10.73 19.03 -18.84
N ARG A 69 10.60 17.70 -18.67
CA ARG A 69 11.71 16.73 -18.57
C ARG A 69 11.49 15.56 -19.55
N PRO A 70 11.71 15.76 -20.86
CA PRO A 70 11.43 14.75 -21.89
C PRO A 70 12.40 13.56 -21.88
N ASP A 71 13.50 13.68 -21.15
CA ASP A 71 14.51 12.64 -20.93
C ASP A 71 14.19 11.68 -19.79
N ALA A 72 13.19 12.00 -18.97
CA ALA A 72 12.77 11.14 -17.86
C ALA A 72 12.26 9.79 -18.36
N ASN A 73 12.85 8.72 -17.83
CA ASN A 73 12.46 7.34 -18.09
C ASN A 73 11.80 6.67 -16.88
N VAL A 74 11.76 7.37 -15.74
CA VAL A 74 11.03 6.98 -14.53
C VAL A 74 10.06 8.09 -14.13
N VAL A 75 8.79 7.74 -13.95
CA VAL A 75 7.76 8.65 -13.45
C VAL A 75 7.27 8.11 -12.11
N PHE A 76 7.63 8.80 -11.04
CA PHE A 76 7.10 8.55 -9.71
C PHE A 76 5.74 9.21 -9.54
N LEU A 77 4.77 8.44 -9.04
CA LEU A 77 3.41 8.89 -8.81
C LEU A 77 3.14 8.86 -7.31
N ARG A 78 3.02 10.04 -6.69
CA ARG A 78 2.78 10.16 -5.26
C ARG A 78 1.53 9.39 -4.85
N ASN A 79 1.58 8.67 -3.73
CA ASN A 79 0.48 7.82 -3.24
C ASN A 79 -0.05 6.83 -4.28
N HIS A 80 0.80 6.32 -5.17
CA HIS A 80 0.33 5.45 -6.25
C HIS A 80 1.36 4.40 -6.70
N GLY A 81 2.51 4.81 -7.22
CA GLY A 81 3.46 3.84 -7.79
C GLY A 81 4.46 4.47 -8.74
N VAL A 82 5.01 3.65 -9.63
CA VAL A 82 6.07 4.05 -10.57
C VAL A 82 5.76 3.57 -11.98
N VAL A 83 5.98 4.44 -12.96
CA VAL A 83 5.96 4.11 -14.38
C VAL A 83 7.37 4.17 -14.93
N ILE A 84 7.84 3.08 -15.52
CA ILE A 84 9.18 2.94 -16.09
C ILE A 84 9.04 2.75 -17.60
N GLY A 85 9.75 3.55 -18.38
CA GLY A 85 9.85 3.40 -19.83
C GLY A 85 11.26 3.04 -20.27
N ALA A 86 11.40 2.08 -21.17
CA ALA A 86 12.69 1.75 -21.78
C ALA A 86 12.56 1.15 -23.20
N LYS A 87 13.70 0.86 -23.83
CA LYS A 87 13.75 0.32 -25.20
C LYS A 87 13.44 -1.17 -25.24
N ALA A 88 13.89 -1.92 -24.24
CA ALA A 88 13.67 -3.36 -24.13
C ALA A 88 13.20 -3.74 -22.71
N VAL A 89 12.72 -4.98 -22.56
CA VAL A 89 12.24 -5.48 -21.26
C VAL A 89 13.39 -5.57 -20.25
N GLU A 90 14.58 -5.93 -20.73
CA GLU A 90 15.81 -6.03 -19.94
C GLU A 90 16.23 -4.66 -19.37
N ASP A 91 15.99 -3.58 -20.11
CA ASP A 91 16.28 -2.22 -19.63
C ASP A 91 15.29 -1.78 -18.55
N VAL A 92 14.01 -2.17 -18.68
CA VAL A 92 13.01 -1.94 -17.61
C VAL A 92 13.39 -2.72 -16.36
N ASP A 93 13.80 -3.98 -16.50
CA ASP A 93 14.24 -4.83 -15.39
C ASP A 93 15.49 -4.27 -14.70
N ALA A 94 16.46 -3.76 -15.46
CA ALA A 94 17.65 -3.11 -14.92
C ALA A 94 17.32 -1.83 -14.14
N LEU A 95 16.41 -0.99 -14.66
CA LEU A 95 15.94 0.20 -13.95
C LEU A 95 15.14 -0.18 -12.70
N LEU A 96 14.23 -1.14 -12.79
CA LEU A 96 13.48 -1.64 -11.63
C LEU A 96 14.43 -2.16 -10.54
N SER A 97 15.43 -2.96 -10.92
CA SER A 97 16.45 -3.48 -10.01
C SER A 97 17.25 -2.36 -9.34
N LEU A 98 17.60 -1.30 -10.09
CA LEU A 98 18.24 -0.11 -9.55
C LEU A 98 17.33 0.58 -8.51
N LEU A 99 16.06 0.80 -8.84
CA LEU A 99 15.09 1.44 -7.95
C LEU A 99 14.89 0.62 -6.68
N THR A 100 14.58 -0.68 -6.80
CA THR A 100 14.46 -1.60 -5.65
C THR A 100 15.70 -1.56 -4.78
N THR A 101 16.90 -1.58 -5.36
CA THR A 101 18.15 -1.56 -4.58
C THR A 101 18.36 -0.24 -3.85
N ARG A 102 18.12 0.90 -4.53
CA ARG A 102 18.38 2.24 -3.98
C ARG A 102 17.31 2.69 -2.99
N LEU A 103 16.07 2.29 -3.21
CA LEU A 103 14.92 2.65 -2.40
C LEU A 103 14.65 1.66 -1.26
N ARG A 104 15.36 0.52 -1.23
CA ARG A 104 15.20 -0.50 -0.19
C ARG A 104 15.23 0.10 1.21
N THR A 105 14.23 -0.26 1.98
CA THR A 105 14.11 0.05 3.41
C THR A 105 14.02 -1.23 4.23
N SER A 106 14.46 -1.16 5.48
CA SER A 106 14.37 -2.29 6.40
C SER A 106 12.99 -2.30 7.06
N THR A 107 12.42 -3.49 7.18
CA THR A 107 11.24 -3.71 8.03
C THR A 107 11.65 -3.49 9.49
N ARG A 108 10.82 -2.80 10.26
CA ARG A 108 11.02 -2.66 11.71
C ARG A 108 10.86 -4.02 12.38
N GLU A 109 11.76 -4.37 13.29
CA GLU A 109 11.59 -5.54 14.14
C GLU A 109 10.49 -5.28 15.17
N THR A 110 9.46 -6.13 15.18
CA THR A 110 8.42 -6.12 16.22
C THR A 110 8.82 -7.11 17.32
N GLY A 111 8.94 -6.62 18.56
CA GLY A 111 9.44 -7.41 19.69
C GLY A 111 8.37 -8.11 20.53
N ARG A 112 7.10 -8.10 20.10
CA ARG A 112 5.99 -8.59 20.94
C ARG A 112 5.61 -10.04 20.63
N PRO A 113 5.40 -10.87 21.67
CA PRO A 113 4.79 -12.18 21.50
C PRO A 113 3.41 -12.02 20.90
N ARG A 114 3.14 -12.76 19.82
CA ARG A 114 1.80 -12.83 19.23
C ARG A 114 0.92 -13.69 20.12
N VAL A 115 -0.26 -13.19 20.45
CA VAL A 115 -1.23 -13.93 21.26
C VAL A 115 -2.28 -14.49 20.31
N ALA A 116 -2.47 -15.80 20.34
CA ALA A 116 -3.55 -16.41 19.57
C ALA A 116 -4.91 -16.00 20.16
N PRO A 117 -5.90 -15.64 19.34
CA PRO A 117 -7.23 -15.32 19.83
C PRO A 117 -7.87 -16.52 20.52
N SER A 118 -8.76 -16.25 21.47
CA SER A 118 -9.48 -17.33 22.16
C SER A 118 -10.43 -18.05 21.20
N SER A 119 -10.71 -19.33 21.43
CA SER A 119 -11.70 -20.07 20.64
C SER A 119 -13.10 -19.43 20.71
N HIS A 120 -13.41 -18.75 21.82
CA HIS A 120 -14.67 -18.03 21.98
C HIS A 120 -14.76 -16.83 21.02
N ASP A 121 -13.70 -16.03 20.93
CA ASP A 121 -13.62 -14.86 20.04
C ASP A 121 -13.72 -15.25 18.57
N VAL A 122 -13.01 -16.32 18.18
CA VAL A 122 -13.06 -16.84 16.81
C VAL A 122 -14.47 -17.31 16.44
N GLU A 123 -15.15 -18.04 17.34
CA GLU A 123 -16.51 -18.51 17.08
C GLU A 123 -17.52 -17.35 17.05
N ALA A 124 -17.35 -16.34 17.91
CA ALA A 124 -18.20 -15.15 17.93
C ALA A 124 -18.14 -14.36 16.60
N MET A 125 -16.94 -14.17 16.05
CA MET A 125 -16.76 -13.53 14.74
C MET A 125 -17.26 -14.41 13.60
N LYS A 126 -17.08 -15.73 13.69
CA LYS A 126 -17.61 -16.68 12.70
C LYS A 126 -19.13 -16.63 12.60
N ASN A 127 -19.83 -16.42 13.71
CA ASN A 127 -21.28 -16.19 13.71
C ASN A 127 -21.71 -14.91 12.99
N GLN A 128 -20.77 -14.00 12.71
CA GLN A 128 -20.97 -12.81 11.87
C GLN A 128 -20.47 -13.02 10.42
N SER A 129 -20.16 -14.26 9.99
CA SER A 129 -19.59 -14.60 8.68
C SER A 129 -18.17 -14.06 8.45
N TYR A 130 -17.41 -13.91 9.54
CA TYR A 130 -16.02 -13.49 9.54
C TYR A 130 -15.10 -14.61 10.05
N ILE A 131 -14.04 -14.90 9.30
CA ILE A 131 -13.06 -15.93 9.65
C ILE A 131 -11.73 -15.30 10.05
N LEU A 132 -11.01 -15.95 10.96
CA LEU A 132 -9.67 -15.52 11.36
C LEU A 132 -8.70 -15.67 10.18
N LEU A 133 -8.05 -14.57 9.79
CA LEU A 133 -7.01 -14.56 8.76
C LEU A 133 -5.77 -15.32 9.24
N GLN A 134 -5.43 -16.40 8.55
CA GLN A 134 -4.26 -17.23 8.83
C GLN A 134 -3.02 -16.68 8.13
N ASP A 135 -2.56 -15.50 8.55
CA ASP A 135 -1.28 -14.92 8.11
C ASP A 135 -0.56 -14.32 9.31
N GLU A 136 0.40 -15.09 9.80
CA GLU A 136 1.21 -14.76 10.97
C GLU A 136 1.89 -13.39 10.86
N THR A 137 2.44 -13.04 9.70
CA THR A 137 3.09 -11.74 9.50
C THR A 137 2.07 -10.60 9.60
N LEU A 138 0.91 -10.74 8.96
CA LEU A 138 -0.12 -9.71 8.98
C LEU A 138 -0.70 -9.47 10.38
N THR A 139 -0.68 -10.47 11.27
CA THR A 139 -1.15 -10.28 12.66
C THR A 139 -0.36 -9.18 13.41
N GLU A 140 0.83 -8.81 12.95
CA GLU A 140 1.57 -7.67 13.53
C GLU A 140 0.79 -6.36 13.43
N LEU A 141 -0.08 -6.18 12.43
CA LEU A 141 -0.94 -4.99 12.30
C LEU A 141 -1.82 -4.74 13.53
N VAL A 142 -2.16 -5.79 14.29
CA VAL A 142 -3.05 -5.69 15.46
C VAL A 142 -2.36 -5.88 16.80
N HIS A 143 -1.15 -6.44 16.82
CA HIS A 143 -0.38 -6.67 18.04
C HIS A 143 0.70 -5.60 18.29
N ASP A 144 1.15 -4.93 17.23
CA ASP A 144 2.07 -3.83 17.36
C ASP A 144 1.30 -2.50 17.50
N HIS A 145 1.64 -1.75 18.55
CA HIS A 145 0.96 -0.52 18.91
C HIS A 145 1.01 0.53 17.78
N ASP A 146 2.15 0.68 17.12
CA ASP A 146 2.37 1.74 16.14
C ASP A 146 1.74 1.37 14.79
N LEU A 147 1.82 0.09 14.38
CA LEU A 147 1.13 -0.40 13.19
C LEU A 147 -0.40 -0.29 13.36
N TYR A 148 -0.91 -0.69 14.53
CA TYR A 148 -2.34 -0.61 14.79
C TYR A 148 -2.84 0.84 14.82
N ALA A 149 -2.10 1.75 15.46
CA ALA A 149 -2.44 3.17 15.47
C ALA A 149 -2.47 3.75 14.05
N ARG A 150 -1.56 3.32 13.17
CA ARG A 150 -1.50 3.75 11.77
C ARG A 150 -2.69 3.27 10.93
N LEU A 151 -3.41 2.22 11.31
CA LEU A 151 -4.66 1.83 10.62
C LEU A 151 -5.70 2.96 10.63
N ASP A 152 -5.71 3.82 11.65
CA ASP A 152 -6.68 4.92 11.76
C ASP A 152 -6.30 6.13 10.89
N HIS A 153 -5.03 6.54 10.93
CA HIS A 153 -4.57 7.81 10.33
C HIS A 153 -3.68 7.63 9.09
N SER A 154 -3.37 6.40 8.68
CA SER A 154 -2.53 6.07 7.52
C SER A 154 -3.12 4.92 6.70
N TRP A 155 -4.45 4.82 6.63
CA TRP A 155 -5.11 3.77 5.85
C TRP A 155 -4.97 4.01 4.34
N ALA A 156 -5.57 5.07 3.80
CA ALA A 156 -5.69 5.30 2.36
C ALA A 156 -4.39 5.80 1.68
N LEU A 157 -3.30 5.04 1.81
CA LEU A 157 -1.98 5.36 1.27
C LEU A 157 -1.87 5.37 -0.27
N TYR A 158 -2.64 4.51 -0.96
CA TYR A 158 -2.64 4.37 -2.42
C TYR A 158 -3.93 3.69 -2.90
N PRO A 159 -4.37 3.89 -4.15
CA PRO A 159 -5.74 3.59 -4.56
C PRO A 159 -6.12 2.11 -4.51
N ASP A 160 -5.19 1.20 -4.80
CA ASP A 160 -5.50 -0.22 -4.97
C ASP A 160 -6.03 -0.85 -3.69
N HIS A 161 -5.29 -0.80 -2.59
CA HIS A 161 -5.77 -1.43 -1.36
C HIS A 161 -7.09 -0.79 -0.89
N VAL A 162 -7.34 0.50 -1.13
CA VAL A 162 -8.62 1.15 -0.82
C VAL A 162 -9.79 0.53 -1.60
N VAL A 163 -9.58 0.24 -2.89
CA VAL A 163 -10.59 -0.42 -3.72
C VAL A 163 -10.88 -1.84 -3.24
N PHE A 164 -9.85 -2.59 -2.83
CA PHE A 164 -9.97 -4.00 -2.44
C PHE A 164 -10.37 -4.22 -0.97
N LEU A 165 -9.94 -3.33 -0.07
CA LEU A 165 -10.04 -3.48 1.39
C LEU A 165 -10.97 -2.44 2.04
N GLY A 166 -11.45 -1.46 1.27
CA GLY A 166 -12.42 -0.47 1.72
C GLY A 166 -11.82 0.91 2.01
N PRO A 167 -12.67 1.94 2.14
CA PRO A 167 -12.24 3.33 2.31
C PRO A 167 -11.63 3.65 3.67
N THR A 168 -11.90 2.82 4.69
CA THR A 168 -11.39 3.01 6.06
C THR A 168 -11.10 1.65 6.69
N ALA A 169 -10.04 1.57 7.51
CA ALA A 169 -9.78 0.41 8.35
C ALA A 169 -10.90 0.26 9.39
N GLN A 170 -11.41 -0.96 9.57
CA GLN A 170 -12.41 -1.25 10.60
C GLN A 170 -11.68 -1.73 11.86
N THR A 171 -11.43 -0.83 12.81
CA THR A 171 -10.63 -1.10 14.02
C THR A 171 -11.51 -1.18 15.27
N TYR A 172 -11.21 -2.13 16.15
CA TYR A 172 -11.94 -2.38 17.40
C TYR A 172 -11.00 -2.80 18.54
N GLU A 173 -11.34 -2.42 19.77
CA GLU A 173 -10.49 -2.70 20.94
C GLU A 173 -10.71 -4.12 21.49
N SER A 174 -11.83 -4.76 21.15
CA SER A 174 -12.13 -6.16 21.51
C SER A 174 -13.22 -6.74 20.61
N VAL A 175 -13.46 -8.06 20.68
CA VAL A 175 -14.59 -8.69 19.99
C VAL A 175 -15.93 -8.16 20.50
N ALA A 176 -16.07 -7.89 21.80
CA ALA A 176 -17.28 -7.31 22.36
C ALA A 176 -17.56 -5.90 21.78
N ASP A 177 -16.53 -5.04 21.74
CA ASP A 177 -16.60 -3.71 21.11
C ASP A 177 -16.99 -3.80 19.63
N CYS A 178 -16.40 -4.78 18.92
CA CYS A 178 -16.74 -5.07 17.54
C CYS A 178 -18.22 -5.43 17.37
N LEU A 179 -18.72 -6.40 18.12
CA LEU A 179 -20.11 -6.86 18.02
C LEU A 179 -21.13 -5.79 18.42
N ASP A 180 -20.79 -4.92 19.37
CA ASP A 180 -21.67 -3.83 19.81
C ASP A 180 -21.79 -2.71 18.77
N ARG A 181 -20.70 -2.42 18.04
CA ARG A 181 -20.62 -1.33 17.06
C ARG A 181 -20.89 -1.76 15.63
N MET A 182 -20.73 -3.05 15.32
CA MET A 182 -21.03 -3.59 13.99
C MET A 182 -22.50 -3.35 13.64
N PRO A 183 -22.81 -2.82 12.44
CA PRO A 183 -24.18 -2.67 12.01
C PRO A 183 -24.87 -4.04 11.97
N LYS A 184 -25.99 -4.16 12.69
CA LYS A 184 -26.78 -5.39 12.71
C LYS A 184 -27.20 -5.74 11.26
N HIS A 185 -26.89 -6.95 10.83
CA HIS A 185 -27.20 -7.50 9.49
C HIS A 185 -26.44 -6.91 8.30
N GLN A 186 -25.25 -6.34 8.53
CA GLN A 186 -24.41 -5.83 7.44
C GLN A 186 -23.06 -6.55 7.41
N ASP A 187 -22.84 -7.34 6.36
CA ASP A 187 -21.50 -7.73 5.95
C ASP A 187 -20.80 -6.46 5.44
N LEU A 188 -19.78 -6.00 6.18
CA LEU A 188 -19.00 -4.82 5.76
C LEU A 188 -18.20 -5.13 4.49
N GLY A 189 -17.98 -6.42 4.17
CA GLY A 189 -17.25 -6.86 2.99
C GLY A 189 -15.74 -6.58 3.05
N TYR A 190 -15.24 -6.08 4.17
CA TYR A 190 -13.88 -5.60 4.39
C TYR A 190 -13.24 -6.23 5.63
N PRO A 191 -11.89 -6.25 5.74
CA PRO A 191 -11.19 -6.72 6.94
C PRO A 191 -11.56 -5.96 8.20
N ILE A 192 -11.63 -6.69 9.31
CA ILE A 192 -11.81 -6.20 10.67
C ILE A 192 -10.52 -6.44 11.44
N PHE A 193 -10.01 -5.39 12.07
CA PHE A 193 -8.77 -5.38 12.84
C PHE A 193 -9.13 -5.24 14.33
N ILE A 194 -8.87 -6.27 15.14
CA ILE A 194 -9.17 -6.24 16.57
C ILE A 194 -7.84 -6.27 17.34
N ARG A 195 -7.59 -5.19 18.10
CA ARG A 195 -6.34 -4.99 18.85
C ARG A 195 -6.02 -6.20 19.72
N ASP A 196 -4.78 -6.69 19.64
CA ASP A 196 -4.24 -7.82 20.41
C ASP A 196 -5.05 -9.14 20.31
N VAL A 197 -5.96 -9.25 19.33
CA VAL A 197 -6.80 -10.44 19.10
C VAL A 197 -6.52 -11.04 17.72
N GLY A 198 -6.71 -10.26 16.65
CA GLY A 198 -6.56 -10.81 15.30
C GLY A 198 -7.17 -9.95 14.19
N ILE A 199 -6.92 -10.40 12.97
CA ILE A 199 -7.55 -9.86 11.77
C ILE A 199 -8.62 -10.84 11.32
N PHE A 200 -9.84 -10.37 11.20
CA PHE A 200 -10.97 -11.15 10.72
C PHE A 200 -11.37 -10.65 9.33
N VAL A 201 -11.59 -11.58 8.41
CA VAL A 201 -11.96 -11.26 7.03
C VAL A 201 -13.26 -11.96 6.65
N PRO A 202 -14.05 -11.41 5.71
CA PRO A 202 -15.24 -12.10 5.20
C PRO A 202 -14.87 -13.47 4.61
N GLU A 203 -15.77 -14.44 4.65
CA GLU A 203 -15.52 -15.78 4.06
C GLU A 203 -15.13 -15.72 2.57
N ALA A 204 -15.62 -14.72 1.84
CA ALA A 204 -15.30 -14.48 0.43
C ALA A 204 -13.97 -13.72 0.19
N PHE A 205 -13.12 -13.58 1.21
CA PHE A 205 -11.84 -12.85 1.10
C PHE A 205 -10.85 -13.60 0.22
N ASN A 206 -10.81 -13.21 -1.05
CA ASN A 206 -10.00 -13.87 -2.06
C ASN A 206 -8.51 -13.48 -1.99
N ARG A 207 -7.69 -14.21 -2.76
CA ARG A 207 -6.25 -13.97 -2.86
C ARG A 207 -5.90 -12.52 -3.19
N ALA A 208 -6.59 -11.87 -4.14
CA ALA A 208 -6.26 -10.51 -4.53
C ALA A 208 -6.37 -9.53 -3.35
N ARG A 209 -7.41 -9.67 -2.51
CA ARG A 209 -7.53 -8.84 -1.30
C ARG A 209 -6.45 -9.17 -0.27
N HIS A 210 -6.08 -10.45 -0.12
CA HIS A 210 -4.98 -10.83 0.77
C HIS A 210 -3.64 -10.22 0.34
N GLU A 211 -3.31 -10.26 -0.95
CA GLU A 211 -2.10 -9.63 -1.49
C GLU A 211 -2.11 -8.10 -1.31
N GLN A 212 -3.27 -7.45 -1.44
CA GLN A 212 -3.41 -6.02 -1.18
C GLN A 212 -3.19 -5.67 0.29
N LEU A 213 -3.71 -6.48 1.21
CA LEU A 213 -3.44 -6.31 2.64
C LEU A 213 -1.97 -6.56 2.98
N ARG A 214 -1.34 -7.53 2.29
CA ARG A 214 0.10 -7.79 2.40
C ARG A 214 0.94 -6.62 1.92
N CYS A 215 0.62 -6.06 0.76
CA CYS A 215 1.28 -4.87 0.23
C CYS A 215 1.13 -3.68 1.19
N TYR A 216 -0.06 -3.47 1.75
CA TYR A 216 -0.31 -2.40 2.73
C TYR A 216 0.57 -2.59 3.97
N TYR A 217 0.59 -3.79 4.54
CA TYR A 217 1.47 -4.12 5.67
C TYR A 217 2.95 -3.91 5.35
N ASP A 218 3.40 -4.40 4.20
CA ASP A 218 4.79 -4.35 3.79
C ASP A 218 5.29 -2.90 3.58
N VAL A 219 4.39 -1.99 3.16
CA VAL A 219 4.67 -0.55 3.16
C VAL A 219 4.69 0.01 4.59
N LEU A 220 3.66 -0.27 5.38
CA LEU A 220 3.50 0.28 6.73
C LEU A 220 4.64 -0.11 7.68
N ALA A 221 5.08 -1.37 7.62
CA ALA A 221 6.12 -1.93 8.48
C ALA A 221 7.54 -1.42 8.15
N ARG A 222 7.71 -0.76 7.00
CA ARG A 222 8.97 -0.14 6.56
C ARG A 222 9.00 1.39 6.76
N LEU A 223 7.89 2.00 7.15
CA LEU A 223 7.86 3.40 7.55
C LEU A 223 8.54 3.57 8.91
N THR A 224 9.29 4.66 9.07
CA THR A 224 9.82 5.03 10.39
C THR A 224 8.67 5.47 11.32
N PRO A 225 8.81 5.37 12.66
CA PRO A 225 7.74 5.77 13.58
C PRO A 225 7.29 7.23 13.41
N ASP A 226 8.20 8.12 13.03
CA ASP A 226 7.97 9.55 12.80
C ASP A 226 7.55 9.91 11.36
N ALA A 227 7.51 8.93 10.45
CA ALA A 227 7.11 9.16 9.06
C ALA A 227 5.67 9.70 8.99
N LEU A 228 5.55 10.92 8.47
CA LEU A 228 4.28 11.57 8.19
C LEU A 228 3.81 11.18 6.79
N THR A 229 2.70 10.44 6.73
CA THR A 229 2.10 10.00 5.47
C THR A 229 1.15 11.04 4.90
N THR A 230 0.90 10.92 3.60
CA THR A 230 -0.23 11.55 2.89
C THR A 230 -1.24 10.46 2.55
N THR A 231 -2.53 10.80 2.60
CA THR A 231 -3.67 9.92 2.28
C THR A 231 -4.65 10.66 1.41
#